data_AF-A0A842V858-F1
#
_entry.id   AF-A0A842V858-F1
#
_cell.length_a   1.000
_cell.length_b   1.000
_cell.length_c   1.000
_cell.angle_alpha   90.00
_cell.angle_beta   90.00
_cell.angle_gamma   90.00
#
_symmetry.space_group_name_H-M   'P 1'
#
loop_
_entity.id
_entity.type
_entity.pdbx_description
1 polymer ?
#
loop_
_entity_poly.entity_id
_entity_poly.type
_entity_poly.pdbx_seq_one_letter_code
_entity_poly.pdbx_strand_id
1 'polypeptide(L)'
;MNTKGDIAISKIVGAIIAILVLVILAFLVGQKLGLFGETADSCETVGGTCKNACASGETASPVGTCTNETNKCCIKIGVSSNNNS
;
A
#
# COMPACT_ATOMS: atom_id res chain seq x y z
N MET A 1 54.36 -7.59 -18.65
CA MET A 1 53.88 -6.71 -17.56
C MET A 1 52.59 -7.31 -17.02
N ASN A 2 52.51 -7.54 -15.71
CA ASN A 2 51.51 -8.39 -15.06
C ASN A 2 50.19 -7.63 -14.83
N THR A 3 49.24 -7.70 -15.75
CA THR A 3 47.90 -7.09 -15.64
C THR A 3 46.90 -7.97 -14.86
N LYS A 4 47.31 -8.49 -13.69
CA LYS A 4 46.44 -9.31 -12.82
C LYS A 4 45.70 -8.52 -11.73
N GLY A 5 45.95 -7.21 -11.59
CA GLY A 5 45.35 -6.36 -10.54
C GLY A 5 44.09 -5.57 -10.95
N ASP A 6 44.03 -5.06 -12.18
CA ASP A 6 42.98 -4.10 -12.58
C ASP A 6 41.58 -4.71 -12.80
N ILE A 7 41.53 -6.01 -13.12
CA ILE A 7 40.26 -6.73 -13.34
C ILE A 7 39.55 -7.01 -12.00
N ALA A 8 40.29 -7.11 -10.89
CA ALA A 8 39.72 -7.38 -9.57
C ALA A 8 39.04 -6.13 -8.96
N ILE A 9 39.64 -4.96 -9.13
CA ILE A 9 39.15 -3.71 -8.53
C ILE A 9 37.86 -3.24 -9.21
N SER A 10 37.83 -3.27 -10.54
CA SER A 10 36.66 -2.84 -11.32
C SER A 10 35.40 -3.69 -11.02
N LYS A 11 35.57 -4.98 -10.72
CA LYS A 11 34.47 -5.87 -10.34
C LYS A 11 33.90 -5.56 -8.95
N ILE A 12 34.76 -5.21 -7.99
CA ILE A 12 34.35 -4.86 -6.63
C ILE A 12 33.53 -3.56 -6.66
N VAL A 13 34.00 -2.57 -7.39
CA VAL A 13 33.28 -1.29 -7.53
C VAL A 13 31.92 -1.48 -8.19
N GLY A 14 31.84 -2.30 -9.25
CA GLY A 14 30.56 -2.63 -9.89
C GLY A 14 29.56 -3.31 -8.95
N ALA A 15 30.03 -4.24 -8.10
CA ALA A 15 29.18 -4.92 -7.13
C ALA A 15 28.62 -3.95 -6.07
N ILE A 16 29.44 -3.02 -5.56
CA ILE A 16 29.02 -2.04 -4.56
C ILE A 16 27.94 -1.10 -5.13
N ILE A 17 28.13 -0.62 -6.36
CA ILE A 17 27.15 0.26 -7.02
C ILE A 17 25.82 -0.48 -7.22
N ALA A 18 25.86 -1.74 -7.69
CA ALA A 18 24.65 -2.54 -7.88
C ALA A 18 23.89 -2.77 -6.57
N ILE A 19 24.60 -3.03 -5.47
CA ILE A 19 24.01 -3.19 -4.14
C ILE A 19 23.37 -1.88 -3.66
N LEU A 20 24.06 -0.74 -3.81
CA LEU A 20 23.51 0.56 -3.42
C LEU A 20 22.20 0.89 -4.15
N VAL A 21 22.16 0.66 -5.47
CA VAL A 21 20.96 0.89 -6.27
C VAL A 21 19.80 -0.01 -5.81
N LEU A 22 20.06 -1.29 -5.55
CA LEU A 22 19.05 -2.22 -5.03
C LEU A 22 18.49 -1.78 -3.67
N VAL A 23 19.35 -1.34 -2.75
CA VAL A 23 18.93 -0.85 -1.43
C VAL A 23 18.03 0.39 -1.57
N ILE A 24 18.40 1.34 -2.43
CA ILE A 24 17.59 2.54 -2.67
C ILE A 24 16.22 2.18 -3.25
N LEU A 25 16.17 1.29 -4.25
CA LEU A 25 14.91 0.84 -4.83
C LEU A 25 14.03 0.11 -3.81
N ALA A 26 14.61 -0.80 -3.01
CA ALA A 26 13.90 -1.50 -1.95
C ALA A 26 13.33 -0.52 -0.90
N PHE A 27 14.09 0.52 -0.55
CA PHE A 27 13.66 1.54 0.41
C PHE A 27 12.53 2.41 -0.15
N LEU A 28 12.61 2.82 -1.41
CA LEU A 28 11.55 3.58 -2.09
C LEU A 28 10.25 2.77 -2.22
N VAL A 29 10.34 1.49 -2.57
CA VAL A 29 9.18 0.59 -2.63
C VAL A 29 8.61 0.35 -1.22
N GLY A 30 9.46 0.16 -0.21
CA GLY A 30 9.05 0.00 1.19
C GLY A 30 8.33 1.24 1.75
N GLN A 31 8.83 2.45 1.44
CA GLN A 31 8.15 3.70 1.82
C GLN A 31 6.79 3.86 1.13
N LYS A 32 6.69 3.47 -0.14
CA LYS A 32 5.40 3.48 -0.85
C LYS A 32 4.44 2.45 -0.27
N LEU A 33 4.91 1.26 0.11
CA LEU A 33 4.08 0.25 0.79
C LEU A 33 3.64 0.70 2.19
N GLY A 34 4.42 1.53 2.88
CA GLY A 34 3.96 2.25 4.08
C GLY A 34 2.87 3.28 3.79
N LEU A 35 2.94 4.00 2.66
CA LEU A 35 1.90 4.93 2.23
C LEU A 35 0.63 4.24 1.69
N PHE A 36 0.71 3.02 1.18
CA PHE A 36 -0.46 2.23 0.78
C PHE A 36 -1.10 1.46 1.95
N GLY A 37 -0.48 1.47 3.13
CA GLY A 37 -1.04 0.88 4.36
C GLY A 37 -2.04 1.78 5.08
N GLU A 38 -2.07 3.08 4.76
CA GLU A 38 -2.92 4.08 5.40
C GLU A 38 -3.77 4.82 4.36
N THR A 39 -4.57 4.08 3.62
CA THR A 39 -5.86 4.62 3.15
C THR A 39 -6.92 3.57 3.42
N ALA A 40 -6.94 3.14 4.68
CA ALA A 40 -8.17 2.70 5.30
C ALA A 40 -9.11 3.91 5.30
N ASP A 41 -9.72 4.21 4.16
CA ASP A 41 -10.77 5.22 4.10
C ASP A 41 -11.75 4.90 5.23
N SER A 42 -11.95 5.86 6.12
CA SER A 42 -12.91 5.67 7.20
C SER A 42 -14.24 5.31 6.55
N CYS A 43 -15.03 4.42 7.15
CA CYS A 43 -16.29 4.01 6.56
C CYS A 43 -17.18 5.22 6.17
N GLU A 44 -17.06 6.32 6.92
CA GLU A 44 -17.69 7.62 6.64
C GLU A 44 -17.19 8.25 5.34
N THR A 45 -15.88 8.18 5.04
CA THR A 45 -15.29 8.65 3.77
C THR A 45 -15.84 7.91 2.57
N VAL A 46 -16.16 6.62 2.71
CA VAL A 46 -16.75 5.78 1.65
C VAL A 46 -18.28 5.97 1.54
N GLY A 47 -18.88 6.90 2.31
CA GLY A 47 -20.32 7.14 2.35
C GLY A 47 -21.10 6.02 3.07
N GLY A 48 -20.42 5.25 3.92
CA GLY A 48 -20.99 4.17 4.71
C GLY A 48 -21.16 4.53 6.19
N THR A 49 -21.72 3.60 6.94
CA THR A 49 -21.85 3.69 8.40
C THR A 49 -21.38 2.40 9.05
N CYS A 50 -20.59 2.52 10.12
CA CYS A 50 -20.11 1.38 10.89
C CYS A 50 -21.22 0.79 11.75
N LYS A 51 -21.63 -0.44 11.45
CA LYS A 51 -22.71 -1.15 12.18
C LYS A 51 -22.31 -2.61 12.37
N ASN A 52 -22.77 -3.23 13.46
CA ASN A 52 -22.50 -4.65 13.73
C ASN A 52 -23.07 -5.56 12.61
N ALA A 53 -24.26 -5.22 12.12
CA ALA A 53 -24.87 -5.85 10.96
C ALA A 53 -25.43 -4.79 10.01
N CYS A 54 -25.29 -5.01 8.71
CA CYS A 54 -25.90 -4.17 7.68
C CYS A 54 -27.39 -4.46 7.59
N ALA A 55 -28.20 -3.40 7.48
CA ALA A 55 -29.65 -3.52 7.36
C ALA A 55 -30.06 -3.98 5.95
N SER A 56 -31.32 -4.36 5.79
CA SER A 56 -31.91 -4.66 4.47
C SER A 56 -31.78 -3.44 3.54
N GLY A 57 -31.00 -3.56 2.47
CA GLY A 57 -30.68 -2.45 1.56
C GLY A 57 -29.30 -1.82 1.79
N GLU A 58 -28.49 -2.38 2.69
CA GLU A 58 -27.07 -2.06 2.88
C GLU A 58 -26.21 -3.29 2.55
N THR A 59 -24.99 -3.07 2.03
CA THR A 59 -23.99 -4.11 1.82
C THR A 59 -22.71 -3.78 2.58
N ALA A 60 -21.95 -4.81 2.95
CA ALA A 60 -20.65 -4.65 3.59
C ALA A 60 -19.60 -4.25 2.55
N SER A 61 -19.00 -3.07 2.71
CA SER A 61 -17.90 -2.60 1.87
C SER A 61 -16.57 -3.18 2.36
N PRO A 62 -15.74 -3.75 1.49
CA PRO A 62 -14.40 -4.21 1.85
C PRO A 62 -13.37 -3.07 1.96
N VAL A 63 -13.74 -1.84 1.60
CA VAL A 63 -12.82 -0.69 1.47
C VAL A 63 -12.87 0.23 2.70
N GLY A 64 -13.97 0.22 3.46
CA GLY A 64 -14.15 1.09 4.62
C GLY A 64 -13.75 0.40 5.93
N THR A 65 -12.93 1.07 6.75
CA THR A 65 -12.59 0.56 8.09
C THR A 65 -13.46 1.18 9.17
N CYS A 66 -13.71 0.40 10.22
CA CYS A 66 -14.43 0.81 11.41
C CYS A 66 -13.48 0.77 12.61
N THR A 67 -13.57 1.77 13.49
CA THR A 67 -12.77 1.84 14.73
C THR A 67 -12.99 0.66 15.67
N ASN A 68 -14.10 -0.06 15.50
CA ASN A 68 -14.40 -1.30 16.22
C ASN A 68 -14.33 -2.46 15.23
N GLU A 69 -13.49 -3.46 15.52
CA GLU A 69 -13.29 -4.66 14.69
C GLU A 69 -14.56 -5.51 14.54
N THR A 70 -15.53 -5.36 15.47
CA THR A 70 -16.83 -6.04 15.42
C THR A 70 -17.81 -5.37 14.45
N ASN A 71 -17.55 -4.14 14.02
CA ASN A 71 -18.46 -3.39 13.15
C ASN A 71 -18.01 -3.51 11.69
N LYS A 72 -18.98 -3.77 10.81
CA LYS A 72 -18.80 -3.79 9.37
C LYS A 72 -19.13 -2.42 8.80
N CYS A 73 -18.40 -2.02 7.75
CA CYS A 73 -18.75 -0.82 7.02
C CYS A 73 -19.95 -1.08 6.10
N CYS A 74 -21.10 -0.49 6.41
CA CYS A 74 -22.34 -0.71 5.67
C CYS A 74 -22.64 0.47 4.75
N ILE A 75 -22.72 0.21 3.44
CA ILE A 75 -23.06 1.20 2.41
C ILE A 75 -24.42 0.87 1.79
N LYS A 76 -25.21 1.87 1.38
CA LYS A 76 -26.52 1.65 0.73
C LYS A 76 -26.35 1.03 -0.66
N ILE A 77 -27.08 -0.05 -0.93
CA ILE A 77 -27.12 -0.72 -2.25
C ILE A 77 -27.90 0.21 -3.19
N GLY A 78 -27.17 1.07 -3.91
CA GLY A 78 -27.74 2.14 -4.74
C GLY A 78 -26.78 3.28 -5.01
N VAL A 79 -25.69 3.38 -4.25
CA VAL A 79 -24.62 4.35 -4.49
C VAL A 79 -23.46 3.64 -5.18
N SER A 80 -23.44 3.74 -6.52
CA SER A 80 -22.20 3.62 -7.29
C SER A 80 -21.25 4.70 -6.76
N SER A 81 -20.16 4.31 -6.10
CA SER A 81 -19.04 5.22 -5.79
C SER A 81 -18.44 5.72 -7.10
N ASN A 82 -19.01 6.80 -7.64
CA ASN A 82 -18.37 7.62 -8.65
C ASN A 82 -17.53 8.67 -7.90
N ASN A 83 -16.28 8.31 -7.61
CA ASN A 83 -15.28 9.25 -7.12
C ASN A 83 -14.79 10.09 -8.31
N ASN A 84 -15.40 11.26 -8.51
CA ASN A 84 -14.85 12.34 -9.30
C ASN A 84 -15.31 13.70 -8.76
N SER A 85 -14.50 14.33 -7.92
CA SER A 85 -14.24 15.78 -7.87
C SER A 85 -13.12 16.09 -6.88
#